data_AF-A0A7M7IRW4-F1
#
_entry.id   AF-A0A7M7IRW4-F1
#
_cell.length_a   1.000
_cell.length_b   1.000
_cell.length_c   1.000
_cell.angle_alpha   90.00
_cell.angle_beta   90.00
_cell.angle_gamma   90.00
#
_symmetry.space_group_name_H-M   'P 1'
#
loop_
_entity.id
_entity.type
_entity.pdbx_description
1 polymer ?
#
loop_
_entity_poly.entity_id
_entity_poly.type
_entity_poly.pdbx_seq_one_letter_code
_entity_poly.pdbx_strand_id
1 'polypeptide(L)'
;MLQSNVYAAVKMILLVVSIALTLQASAAFPYRYANDGTEILVAATDRVYRTSFDTFLVAKAVNATGVDYHYDKHLLFWSDVATHRIYSKDLFNESSEIKTVVAGPND
;
A
#
# COMPACT_ATOMS: atom_id res chain seq x y z
N MET A 1 -50.72 -20.66 20.64
CA MET A 1 -50.45 -19.20 20.61
C MET A 1 -49.14 -18.81 21.30
N LEU A 2 -48.77 -19.38 22.46
CA LEU A 2 -47.51 -19.02 23.13
C LEU A 2 -46.25 -19.45 22.34
N GLN A 3 -46.25 -20.68 21.81
CA GLN A 3 -45.15 -21.25 21.01
C GLN A 3 -44.88 -20.49 19.69
N SER A 4 -45.93 -19.98 19.03
CA SER A 4 -45.79 -19.19 17.80
C SER A 4 -45.14 -17.83 18.06
N ASN A 5 -45.44 -17.19 19.20
CA ASN A 5 -44.85 -15.92 19.58
C ASN A 5 -43.38 -16.07 19.96
N VAL A 6 -43.03 -17.16 20.64
CA VAL A 6 -41.63 -17.50 20.97
C VAL A 6 -40.83 -17.78 19.69
N TYR A 7 -41.39 -18.56 18.77
CA TYR A 7 -40.74 -18.84 17.48
C TYR A 7 -40.53 -17.58 16.64
N ALA A 8 -41.52 -16.68 16.59
CA ALA A 8 -41.40 -15.39 15.91
C ALA A 8 -40.30 -14.51 16.53
N ALA A 9 -40.22 -14.46 17.87
CA ALA A 9 -39.18 -13.72 18.58
C ALA A 9 -37.77 -14.26 18.30
N VAL A 10 -37.59 -15.59 18.35
CA VAL A 10 -36.30 -16.24 18.05
C VAL A 10 -35.88 -15.98 16.60
N LYS A 11 -36.80 -16.07 15.64
CA LYS A 11 -36.52 -15.73 14.23
C LYS A 11 -36.10 -14.27 14.05
N MET A 12 -36.76 -13.34 14.74
CA MET A 12 -36.42 -11.92 14.68
C MET A 12 -35.03 -11.65 15.27
N ILE A 13 -34.69 -12.28 16.40
CA ILE A 13 -33.36 -12.17 17.01
C ILE A 13 -32.28 -12.71 16.07
N LEU A 14 -32.50 -13.90 15.48
CA LEU A 14 -31.55 -14.47 14.52
C LEU A 14 -31.35 -13.60 13.29
N LEU A 15 -32.42 -12.95 12.79
CA LEU A 15 -32.33 -12.01 11.68
C LEU A 15 -31.51 -10.77 12.06
N VAL A 16 -31.77 -10.16 13.22
CA VAL A 16 -31.05 -8.99 13.71
C VAL A 16 -29.58 -9.30 13.96
N VAL A 17 -29.28 -10.46 14.56
CA VAL A 17 -27.89 -10.91 14.78
C VAL A 17 -27.17 -11.14 13.46
N SER A 18 -27.82 -11.74 12.46
CA SER A 18 -27.22 -11.95 11.13
C SER A 18 -26.91 -10.62 10.45
N ILE A 19 -27.82 -9.64 10.51
CA ILE A 19 -27.62 -8.30 9.96
C ILE A 19 -26.46 -7.58 10.68
N ALA A 20 -26.44 -7.63 12.01
CA ALA A 20 -25.37 -7.02 12.81
C ALA A 20 -24.00 -7.64 12.50
N LEU A 21 -23.92 -8.97 12.35
CA LEU A 21 -22.70 -9.67 11.96
C LEU A 21 -22.24 -9.29 10.56
N THR A 22 -23.15 -9.17 9.59
CA THR A 22 -22.80 -8.71 8.23
C THR A 22 -22.30 -7.26 8.22
N LEU A 23 -22.86 -6.39 9.07
CA LEU A 23 -22.45 -4.99 9.17
C LEU A 23 -21.09 -4.86 9.87
N GLN A 24 -20.85 -5.60 10.95
CA GLN A 24 -19.57 -5.64 11.65
C GLN A 24 -18.46 -6.21 10.76
N ALA A 25 -18.76 -7.26 9.99
CA ALA A 25 -17.83 -7.79 9.01
C ALA A 25 -17.49 -6.73 7.94
N SER A 26 -18.48 -6.00 7.41
CA SER A 26 -18.21 -4.92 6.43
C SER A 26 -17.35 -3.77 6.99
N ALA A 27 -17.42 -3.51 8.30
CA ALA A 27 -16.56 -2.52 8.95
C ALA A 27 -15.15 -3.07 9.24
N ALA A 28 -15.02 -4.37 9.49
CA ALA A 28 -13.74 -5.06 9.66
C ALA A 28 -13.03 -5.37 8.32
N PHE A 29 -13.77 -5.38 7.22
CA PHE A 29 -13.29 -5.43 5.85
C PHE A 29 -13.57 -4.08 5.18
N PRO A 30 -12.81 -3.02 5.50
CA PRO A 30 -12.95 -1.77 4.77
C PRO A 30 -12.89 -2.09 3.28
N TYR A 31 -13.96 -1.73 2.56
CA TYR A 31 -14.04 -1.86 1.11
C TYR A 31 -12.81 -1.16 0.55
N ARG A 32 -11.81 -1.95 0.14
CA ARG A 32 -10.56 -1.45 -0.43
C ARG A 32 -10.97 -0.83 -1.75
N TYR A 33 -11.23 0.48 -1.70
CA TYR A 33 -11.71 1.27 -2.81
C TYR A 33 -10.80 0.98 -3.99
N ALA A 34 -11.39 0.86 -5.18
CA ALA A 34 -10.78 0.41 -6.43
C ALA A 34 -9.68 1.35 -6.98
N ASN A 35 -8.71 1.69 -6.13
CA ASN A 35 -7.40 2.27 -6.41
C ASN A 35 -6.30 1.18 -6.36
N ASP A 36 -6.70 -0.09 -6.26
CA ASP A 36 -5.85 -1.30 -6.38
C ASP A 36 -5.37 -1.56 -7.82
N GLY A 37 -5.61 -0.62 -8.75
CA GLY A 37 -5.16 -0.70 -10.13
C GLY A 37 -3.69 -0.35 -10.21
N THR A 38 -2.86 -1.37 -10.45
CA THR A 38 -1.47 -1.29 -10.93
C THR A 38 -0.79 0.05 -10.68
N GLU A 39 -0.02 0.14 -9.60
CA GLU A 39 0.91 1.26 -9.43
C GLU A 39 2.15 1.07 -10.30
N ILE A 40 2.65 2.15 -10.89
CA ILE A 40 3.88 2.19 -11.67
C ILE A 40 4.93 2.97 -10.89
N LEU A 41 6.15 2.44 -10.86
CA LEU A 41 7.32 3.14 -10.35
C LEU A 41 8.09 3.74 -11.52
N VAL A 42 8.48 5.00 -11.39
CA VAL A 42 9.14 5.75 -12.46
C VAL A 42 10.44 6.35 -11.94
N ALA A 43 11.55 5.99 -12.59
CA ALA A 43 12.81 6.69 -12.46
C ALA A 43 12.81 7.89 -13.41
N ALA A 44 12.84 9.10 -12.86
CA ALA A 44 12.96 10.34 -13.62
C ALA A 44 14.34 10.98 -13.35
N THR A 45 14.75 11.92 -14.20
CA THR A 45 16.08 12.52 -14.12
C THR A 45 16.44 13.02 -12.73
N ASP A 46 15.56 13.71 -12.00
CA ASP A 46 15.89 14.26 -10.67
C ASP A 46 15.11 13.59 -9.52
N ARG A 47 14.27 12.59 -9.80
CA ARG A 47 13.24 12.11 -8.85
C ARG A 47 12.84 10.66 -9.11
N VAL A 48 12.29 10.04 -8.08
CA VAL A 48 11.58 8.76 -8.19
C VAL A 48 10.13 8.94 -7.80
N TYR A 49 9.23 8.47 -8.64
CA TYR A 49 7.78 8.60 -8.45
C TYR A 49 7.08 7.25 -8.34
N ARG A 50 5.97 7.26 -7.61
CA ARG A 50 4.96 6.20 -7.60
C ARG A 50 3.69 6.80 -8.18
N THR A 51 3.15 6.19 -9.23
CA THR A 51 2.00 6.72 -9.93
C THR A 51 0.92 5.67 -10.12
N SER A 52 -0.34 6.07 -9.96
CA SER A 52 -1.53 5.34 -10.38
C SER A 52 -2.44 6.34 -11.08
N PHE A 53 -3.56 6.73 -10.48
CA PHE A 53 -4.34 7.90 -10.91
C PHE A 53 -3.68 9.22 -10.50
N ASP A 54 -3.02 9.24 -9.34
CA ASP A 54 -2.23 10.35 -8.83
C ASP A 54 -0.73 10.01 -8.88
N THR A 55 0.11 11.05 -9.00
CA THR A 55 1.58 10.90 -8.97
C THR A 55 2.13 11.38 -7.63
N PHE A 56 2.80 10.49 -6.93
CA PHE A 56 3.42 10.76 -5.63
C PHE A 56 4.94 10.78 -5.77
N LEU A 57 5.58 11.82 -5.23
CA LEU A 57 7.03 11.88 -5.09
C LEU A 57 7.47 10.95 -3.97
N VAL A 58 8.35 10.00 -4.28
CA VAL A 58 8.90 9.08 -3.26
C VAL A 58 10.24 9.59 -2.74
N ALA A 59 11.12 10.00 -3.65
CA ALA A 59 12.46 10.48 -3.32
C ALA A 59 12.96 11.49 -4.36
N LYS A 60 13.81 12.41 -3.89
CA LYS A 60 14.68 13.19 -4.77
C LYS A 60 15.90 12.33 -5.13
N ALA A 61 16.37 12.47 -6.36
CA ALA A 61 17.56 11.82 -6.90
C ALA A 61 18.38 12.85 -7.68
N VAL A 62 19.57 12.47 -8.12
CA VAL A 62 20.42 13.32 -8.96
C VAL A 62 20.31 12.91 -10.42
N ASN A 63 20.32 11.60 -10.70
CA ASN A 63 20.09 11.03 -12.02
C ASN A 63 19.55 9.60 -11.93
N ALA A 64 18.27 9.45 -11.56
CA ALA A 64 17.67 8.12 -11.44
C ALA A 64 17.35 7.52 -12.82
N THR A 65 17.75 6.26 -13.02
CA THR A 65 17.66 5.59 -14.34
C THR A 65 16.91 4.26 -14.30
N GLY A 66 16.88 3.60 -13.14
CA GLY A 66 16.19 2.34 -12.94
C GLY A 66 15.57 2.29 -11.55
N VAL A 67 14.45 1.56 -11.45
CA VAL A 67 13.71 1.35 -10.20
C VAL A 67 13.27 -0.10 -10.10
N ASP A 68 13.28 -0.64 -8.90
CA ASP A 68 12.73 -1.96 -8.58
C ASP A 68 12.14 -1.97 -7.18
N TYR A 69 11.25 -2.91 -6.88
CA TYR A 69 10.50 -2.95 -5.63
C TYR A 69 10.40 -4.36 -5.06
N HIS A 70 10.80 -4.48 -3.79
CA HIS A 70 10.64 -5.70 -3.04
C HIS A 70 9.30 -5.70 -2.29
N TYR A 71 8.35 -6.50 -2.78
CA TYR A 71 6.99 -6.54 -2.26
C TYR A 71 6.90 -6.81 -0.75
N ASP A 72 7.46 -7.92 -0.27
CA ASP A 72 7.29 -8.34 1.14
C ASP A 72 7.91 -7.38 2.17
N LYS A 73 8.93 -6.62 1.77
CA LYS A 73 9.65 -5.69 2.65
C LYS A 73 9.23 -4.24 2.46
N HIS A 74 8.37 -3.98 1.48
CA HIS A 74 7.98 -2.65 1.05
C HIS A 74 9.16 -1.72 0.72
N LEU A 75 10.28 -2.28 0.23
CA LEU A 75 11.48 -1.51 -0.09
C LEU A 75 11.53 -1.18 -1.57
N LEU A 76 11.62 0.11 -1.87
CA LEU A 76 11.95 0.64 -3.18
C LEU A 76 13.47 0.75 -3.31
N PHE A 77 13.99 0.39 -4.48
CA PHE A 77 15.38 0.59 -4.87
C PHE A 77 15.44 1.45 -6.14
N TRP A 78 16.46 2.31 -6.24
CA TRP A 78 16.75 2.99 -7.49
C TRP A 78 18.24 3.12 -7.74
N SER A 79 18.62 3.02 -9.01
CA SER A 79 19.98 3.27 -9.48
C SER A 79 20.13 4.73 -9.87
N ASP A 80 21.10 5.39 -9.25
CA ASP A 80 21.46 6.77 -9.58
C ASP A 80 22.84 6.81 -10.22
N VAL A 81 22.89 7.17 -11.50
CA VAL A 81 24.13 7.10 -12.29
C VAL A 81 25.06 8.28 -12.03
N ALA A 82 24.56 9.41 -11.54
CA ALA A 82 25.39 10.57 -11.24
C ALA A 82 26.15 10.38 -9.93
N THR A 83 25.56 9.67 -8.98
CA THR A 83 26.16 9.36 -7.67
C THR A 83 26.81 7.99 -7.61
N HIS A 84 26.72 7.20 -8.69
CA HIS A 84 27.23 5.82 -8.78
C HIS A 84 26.74 4.90 -7.66
N ARG A 85 25.52 5.12 -7.16
CA ARG A 85 24.97 4.42 -5.99
C ARG A 85 23.63 3.77 -6.30
N ILE A 86 23.33 2.70 -5.57
CA ILE A 86 21.98 2.15 -5.46
C ILE A 86 21.45 2.55 -4.08
N TYR A 87 20.31 3.21 -4.09
CA TYR A 87 19.63 3.63 -2.87
C TYR A 87 18.43 2.75 -2.57
N SER A 88 17.99 2.76 -1.31
CA SER A 88 16.74 2.16 -0.88
C SER A 88 16.00 3.03 0.11
N LYS A 89 14.67 2.90 0.12
CA LYS A 89 13.77 3.51 1.10
C LYS A 89 12.51 2.65 1.22
N ASP A 90 11.85 2.68 2.37
CA ASP A 90 10.47 2.18 2.47
C ASP A 90 9.53 3.03 1.58
N LEU A 91 8.79 2.37 0.70
CA LEU A 91 7.93 3.03 -0.29
C LEU A 91 6.73 3.74 0.36
N PHE A 92 6.20 3.22 1.47
CA PHE A 92 4.97 3.71 2.09
C PHE A 92 5.22 4.51 3.36
N ASN A 93 6.44 4.50 3.89
CA ASN A 93 6.84 5.33 5.02
C ASN A 93 7.61 6.58 4.55
N GLU A 94 6.92 7.71 4.48
CA GLU A 94 7.50 8.99 4.05
C GLU A 94 8.70 9.43 4.90
N SER A 95 8.68 9.11 6.19
CA SER A 95 9.73 9.43 7.16
C SER A 95 10.91 8.44 7.13
N SER A 96 10.84 7.39 6.31
CA SER A 96 11.96 6.47 6.14
C SER A 96 13.17 7.22 5.59
N GLU A 97 14.31 6.95 6.21
CA GLU A 97 15.60 7.41 5.71
C GLU A 97 15.91 6.75 4.36
N ILE A 98 16.59 7.51 3.49
CA ILE A 98 17.18 6.99 2.27
C ILE A 98 18.52 6.36 2.60
N LYS A 99 18.68 5.08 2.32
CA LYS A 99 19.90 4.32 2.61
C LYS A 99 20.65 4.02 1.33
N THR A 100 21.97 4.19 1.33
CA THR A 100 22.83 3.64 0.27
C THR A 100 23.02 2.15 0.52
N VAL A 101 22.63 1.33 -0.45
CA VAL A 101 22.75 -0.14 -0.39
C VAL A 101 24.02 -0.61 -1.09
N VAL A 102 24.36 0.05 -2.20
CA VAL A 102 25.58 -0.21 -2.97
C VAL A 102 26.22 1.14 -3.30
N ALA A 103 27.52 1.24 -3.04
CA ALA A 103 28.35 2.38 -3.42
C ALA A 103 29.24 2.02 -4.62
N GLY A 104 29.57 3.04 -5.41
CA GLY A 104 30.43 2.86 -6.57
C GLY A 104 31.87 2.54 -6.13
N PRO A 105 32.71 2.01 -7.03
CA PRO A 105 34.10 1.63 -6.71
C PRO A 105 35.00 2.78 -6.23
N ASN A 106 34.57 4.02 -6.43
CA ASN A 106 35.37 5.23 -6.17
C ASN A 106 34.84 6.04 -4.97
N ASP A 107 33.94 5.46 -4.17
CA ASP A 107 33.31 6.05 -2.99
C ASP A 107 33.84 5.47 -1.68
#